data_AF-A0A0A6URP9-F1
#
_entry.id   AF-A0A0A6URP9-F1
#
_cell.length_a   1.000
_cell.length_b   1.000
_cell.length_c   1.000
_cell.angle_alpha   90.00
_cell.angle_beta   90.00
_cell.angle_gamma   90.00
#
_symmetry.space_group_name_H-M   'P 1'
#
loop_
_entity.id
_entity.type
_entity.pdbx_description
1 polymer ?
#
loop_
_entity_poly.entity_id
_entity_poly.type
_entity_poly.pdbx_seq_one_letter_code
_entity_poly.pdbx_strand_id
1 'polypeptide(L)'
;MKRPIILAAGLTTAAALVTAGLVLTRQPTPPRPAQPPLVLPAVDRFAPGACRDAADAVLSLARLTHGREVTELSAADRAELRRVQDRLAMIAPGADEGVAEQVNAVIVTVGYLRLRLDSRTAEPRYLTEVETARSLLEKTCVSA
;
A
#
# COMPACT_ATOMS: atom_id res chain seq x y z
N MET A 1 50.20 -9.88 63.95
CA MET A 1 50.54 -8.53 64.46
C MET A 1 50.80 -7.60 63.27
N LYS A 2 50.32 -6.34 63.36
CA LYS A 2 50.65 -5.14 62.53
C LYS A 2 50.06 -5.04 61.11
N ARG A 3 49.08 -4.14 60.97
CA ARG A 3 48.89 -3.23 59.81
C ARG A 3 49.70 -1.94 60.05
N PRO A 4 50.16 -1.22 59.01
CA PRO A 4 49.47 0.01 58.54
C PRO A 4 49.55 0.19 56.99
N ILE A 5 48.55 0.71 56.23
CA ILE A 5 48.03 2.09 56.02
C ILE A 5 49.16 3.09 55.62
N ILE A 6 49.17 3.74 54.44
CA ILE A 6 48.68 5.12 54.09
C ILE A 6 49.01 5.38 52.59
N LEU A 7 48.03 5.54 51.68
CA LEU A 7 47.42 6.77 51.09
C LEU A 7 48.26 7.58 50.07
N ALA A 8 47.70 7.76 48.86
CA ALA A 8 47.48 9.03 48.13
C ALA A 8 47.29 8.72 46.62
N ALA A 9 46.07 8.74 46.09
CA ALA A 9 45.41 9.91 45.48
C ALA A 9 45.80 10.11 44.00
N GLY A 10 44.83 9.94 43.10
CA GLY A 10 44.99 10.19 41.67
C GLY A 10 43.76 9.79 40.87
N LEU A 11 42.62 10.44 41.13
CA LEU A 11 41.49 10.47 40.20
C LEU A 11 41.94 11.14 38.89
N THR A 12 41.61 10.54 37.74
CA THR A 12 41.14 11.26 36.53
C THR A 12 40.73 10.25 35.45
N THR A 13 39.44 9.94 35.42
CA THR A 13 38.76 9.33 34.28
C THR A 13 38.56 10.39 33.19
N ALA A 14 39.38 10.37 32.15
CA ALA A 14 39.19 11.21 30.96
C ALA A 14 38.60 10.37 29.82
N ALA A 15 37.37 10.73 29.45
CA ALA A 15 36.54 10.10 28.45
C ALA A 15 37.19 10.16 27.05
N ALA A 16 37.40 9.00 26.44
CA ALA A 16 37.71 8.90 25.02
C ALA A 16 36.43 9.12 24.20
N LEU A 17 36.20 10.37 23.79
CA LEU A 17 35.24 10.75 22.76
C LEU A 17 35.70 10.16 21.41
N VAL A 18 35.28 8.93 21.11
CA VAL A 18 35.37 8.38 19.76
C VAL A 18 34.25 9.02 18.93
N THR A 19 34.61 10.08 18.22
CA THR A 19 33.79 10.68 17.16
C THR A 19 33.74 9.69 15.98
N ALA A 20 32.82 8.72 16.08
CA ALA A 20 32.45 7.87 14.96
C ALA A 20 31.68 8.74 13.94
N GLY A 21 32.41 9.28 12.97
CA GLY A 21 31.82 9.90 11.79
C GLY A 21 30.98 8.89 11.05
N LEU A 22 29.65 8.99 11.21
CA LEU A 22 28.68 8.24 10.42
C LEU A 22 28.74 8.78 8.99
N VAL A 23 29.60 8.18 8.17
CA VAL A 23 29.54 8.35 6.72
C VAL A 23 28.27 7.64 6.27
N LEU A 24 27.20 8.41 6.08
CA LEU A 24 26.00 8.01 5.38
C LEU A 24 26.38 7.71 3.92
N THR A 25 26.89 6.50 3.68
CA THR A 25 27.01 5.98 2.32
C THR A 25 25.59 5.82 1.79
N ARG A 26 25.18 6.72 0.88
CA ARG A 26 24.00 6.54 0.06
C ARG A 26 24.19 5.24 -0.73
N GLN A 27 23.67 4.13 -0.22
CA GLN A 27 23.56 2.92 -1.01
C GLN A 27 22.64 3.24 -2.20
N PRO A 28 23.10 3.05 -3.45
CA PRO A 28 22.22 3.17 -4.59
C PRO A 28 21.08 2.18 -4.41
N THR A 29 19.85 2.70 -4.41
CA THR A 29 18.65 1.89 -4.32
C THR A 29 18.68 0.90 -5.48
N PRO A 30 18.59 -0.42 -5.23
CA PRO A 30 18.58 -1.40 -6.31
C PRO A 30 17.41 -1.09 -7.25
N PRO A 31 17.59 -1.22 -8.58
CA PRO A 31 16.50 -1.02 -9.52
C PRO A 31 15.36 -1.98 -9.16
N ARG A 32 14.13 -1.43 -9.12
CA ARG A 32 12.93 -2.23 -8.86
C ARG A 32 12.87 -3.36 -9.88
N PRO A 33 12.70 -4.62 -9.46
CA PRO A 33 12.51 -5.72 -10.40
C PRO A 33 11.32 -5.40 -11.30
N ALA A 34 11.48 -5.62 -12.61
CA ALA A 34 10.42 -5.39 -13.57
C ALA A 34 9.20 -6.23 -13.18
N GLN A 35 8.05 -5.56 -12.97
CA GLN A 35 6.82 -6.28 -12.67
C GLN A 35 6.39 -7.10 -13.90
N PRO A 36 5.84 -8.31 -13.71
CA PRO A 36 5.30 -9.09 -14.81
C PRO A 36 4.17 -8.31 -15.50
N PRO A 37 3.93 -8.53 -16.80
CA PRO A 37 2.90 -7.80 -17.53
C PRO A 37 1.52 -8.00 -16.90
N LEU A 38 0.73 -6.92 -16.84
CA LEU A 38 -0.65 -6.97 -16.38
C LEU A 38 -1.50 -7.82 -17.34
N VAL A 39 -2.03 -8.92 -16.84
CA VAL A 39 -2.99 -9.77 -17.56
C VAL A 39 -4.36 -9.55 -16.93
N LEU A 40 -5.32 -9.09 -17.73
CA LEU A 40 -6.68 -8.81 -17.29
C LEU A 40 -7.66 -9.85 -17.85
N PRO A 41 -8.56 -10.40 -17.02
CA PRO A 41 -9.65 -11.22 -17.53
C PRO A 41 -10.60 -10.36 -18.39
N ALA A 42 -11.22 -10.99 -19.39
CA ALA A 42 -12.31 -10.38 -20.13
C ALA A 42 -13.56 -10.27 -19.24
N VAL A 43 -14.40 -9.27 -19.51
CA VAL A 43 -15.60 -8.95 -18.69
C VAL A 43 -16.58 -10.13 -18.62
N ASP A 44 -16.67 -10.92 -19.69
CA ASP A 44 -17.52 -12.12 -19.77
C ASP A 44 -17.05 -13.26 -18.84
N ARG A 45 -15.80 -13.22 -18.37
CA ARG A 45 -15.26 -14.15 -17.36
C ARG A 45 -15.69 -13.82 -15.94
N PHE A 46 -16.28 -12.65 -15.70
CA PHE A 46 -16.88 -12.32 -14.41
C PHE A 46 -18.27 -12.97 -14.31
N ALA A 47 -18.56 -13.55 -13.14
CA ALA A 47 -19.86 -14.13 -12.82
C ALA A 47 -20.99 -13.10 -13.06
N PRO A 48 -22.16 -13.53 -13.57
CA PRO A 48 -23.29 -12.63 -13.82
C PRO A 48 -23.79 -11.96 -12.52
N GLY A 49 -24.47 -10.82 -12.67
CA GLY A 49 -24.92 -10.01 -11.53
C GLY A 49 -23.84 -9.02 -11.06
N ALA A 50 -23.73 -8.84 -9.74
CA ALA A 50 -22.85 -7.84 -9.13
C ALA A 50 -21.38 -7.92 -9.59
N CYS A 51 -20.87 -9.13 -9.83
CA CYS A 51 -19.50 -9.32 -10.32
C CYS A 51 -19.29 -8.76 -11.73
N ARG A 52 -20.22 -9.00 -12.64
CA ARG A 52 -20.17 -8.42 -14.00
C ARG A 52 -20.38 -6.91 -13.96
N ASP A 53 -21.26 -6.42 -13.09
CA ASP A 53 -21.49 -4.98 -12.91
C ASP A 53 -20.26 -4.24 -12.34
N ALA A 54 -19.43 -4.96 -11.57
CA ALA A 54 -18.18 -4.47 -10.98
C ALA A 54 -16.96 -4.64 -11.90
N ALA A 55 -17.05 -5.43 -12.97
CA ALA A 55 -15.91 -5.81 -13.80
C ALA A 55 -15.12 -4.60 -14.32
N ASP A 56 -15.79 -3.60 -14.91
CA ASP A 56 -15.11 -2.40 -15.41
C ASP A 56 -14.38 -1.62 -14.32
N ALA A 57 -14.94 -1.56 -13.11
CA ALA A 57 -14.32 -0.91 -11.97
C ALA A 57 -13.07 -1.67 -11.50
N VAL A 58 -13.15 -3.00 -11.41
CA VAL A 58 -12.04 -3.89 -11.07
C VAL A 58 -10.89 -3.78 -12.10
N LEU A 59 -11.23 -3.82 -13.38
CA LEU A 59 -10.26 -3.73 -14.48
C LEU A 59 -9.62 -2.33 -14.56
N SER A 60 -10.39 -1.28 -14.28
CA SER A 60 -9.86 0.09 -14.22
C SER A 60 -8.85 0.23 -13.08
N LEU A 61 -9.20 -0.23 -11.87
CA LEU A 61 -8.27 -0.22 -10.74
C LEU A 61 -7.00 -1.02 -11.04
N ALA A 62 -7.10 -2.18 -11.67
CA ALA A 62 -5.93 -2.98 -12.03
C ALA A 62 -4.94 -2.18 -12.90
N ARG A 63 -5.44 -1.43 -13.90
CA ARG A 63 -4.60 -0.56 -14.74
C ARG A 63 -4.03 0.62 -13.96
N LEU A 64 -4.79 1.15 -13.00
CA LEU A 64 -4.39 2.30 -12.21
C LEU A 64 -3.31 1.94 -11.18
N THR A 65 -3.36 0.77 -10.57
CA THR A 65 -2.44 0.37 -9.49
C THR A 65 -1.20 -0.37 -9.99
N HIS A 66 -1.30 -1.11 -11.09
CA HIS A 66 -0.21 -1.99 -11.52
C HIS A 66 1.08 -1.23 -11.88
N GLY A 67 2.19 -1.61 -11.24
CA GLY A 67 3.52 -1.06 -11.54
C GLY A 67 3.75 0.39 -11.14
N ARG A 68 2.75 1.06 -10.57
CA ARG A 68 2.76 2.50 -10.35
C ARG A 68 3.09 2.88 -8.92
N GLU A 69 3.63 4.07 -8.77
CA GLU A 69 3.78 4.73 -7.48
C GLU A 69 2.61 5.68 -7.19
N VAL A 70 2.32 5.88 -5.91
CA VAL A 70 1.26 6.82 -5.50
C VAL A 70 1.54 8.26 -5.93
N THR A 71 2.83 8.62 -6.07
CA THR A 71 3.28 9.92 -6.57
C THR A 71 3.04 10.11 -8.06
N GLU A 72 2.80 9.04 -8.81
CA GLU A 72 2.54 9.05 -10.25
C GLU A 72 1.06 9.23 -10.57
N LEU A 73 0.18 9.31 -9.56
CA LEU A 73 -1.26 9.47 -9.77
C LEU A 73 -1.60 10.92 -10.15
N SER A 74 -2.03 11.07 -11.41
CA SER A 74 -2.50 12.32 -12.00
C SER A 74 -3.86 12.75 -11.44
N ALA A 75 -4.30 13.96 -11.78
CA ALA A 75 -5.67 14.41 -11.46
C ALA A 75 -6.75 13.51 -12.11
N ALA A 76 -6.48 13.00 -13.32
CA ALA A 76 -7.39 12.08 -14.00
C ALA A 76 -7.50 10.74 -13.27
N ASP A 77 -6.38 10.20 -12.78
CA ASP A 77 -6.38 8.98 -11.95
C ASP A 77 -7.19 9.17 -10.66
N ARG A 78 -7.08 10.33 -10.03
CA ARG A 78 -7.86 10.64 -8.81
C ARG A 78 -9.37 10.74 -9.09
N ALA A 79 -9.75 11.32 -10.22
CA ALA A 79 -11.13 11.34 -10.67
C ALA A 79 -11.65 9.91 -10.95
N GLU A 80 -10.80 9.07 -11.54
CA GLU A 80 -11.11 7.66 -11.80
C GLU A 80 -11.30 6.86 -10.52
N LEU A 81 -10.44 7.04 -9.50
CA LEU A 81 -10.61 6.43 -8.17
C LEU A 81 -11.97 6.78 -7.55
N ARG A 82 -12.41 8.04 -7.70
CA ARG A 82 -13.73 8.48 -7.23
C ARG A 82 -14.85 7.78 -7.99
N ARG A 83 -14.79 7.77 -9.33
CA ARG A 83 -15.78 7.12 -10.19
C ARG A 83 -15.92 5.64 -9.86
N VAL A 84 -14.81 4.94 -9.69
CA VAL A 84 -14.77 3.54 -9.27
C VAL A 84 -15.44 3.34 -7.91
N GLN A 85 -15.08 4.15 -6.91
CA GLN A 85 -15.67 4.02 -5.58
C GLN A 85 -17.19 4.25 -5.60
N ASP A 86 -17.65 5.28 -6.30
CA ASP A 86 -19.07 5.60 -6.43
C ASP A 86 -19.83 4.46 -7.14
N ARG A 87 -19.23 3.86 -8.18
CA ARG A 87 -19.80 2.70 -8.88
C ARG A 87 -19.91 1.48 -7.97
N LEU A 88 -18.85 1.14 -7.25
CA LEU A 88 -18.84 0.00 -6.32
C LEU A 88 -19.83 0.19 -5.17
N ALA A 89 -19.97 1.42 -4.67
CA ALA A 89 -20.95 1.75 -3.62
C ALA A 89 -22.41 1.52 -4.07
N MET A 90 -22.71 1.70 -5.36
CA MET A 90 -24.05 1.36 -5.91
C MET A 90 -24.27 -0.15 -6.06
N ILE A 91 -23.22 -0.93 -6.23
CA ILE A 91 -23.29 -2.40 -6.43
C ILE A 91 -23.40 -3.12 -5.09
N ALA A 92 -22.67 -2.67 -4.07
CA ALA A 92 -22.53 -3.35 -2.77
C ALA A 92 -23.86 -3.79 -2.13
N PRO A 93 -24.95 -2.98 -2.13
CA PRO A 93 -26.21 -3.38 -1.49
C PRO A 93 -26.94 -4.54 -2.19
N GLY A 94 -26.64 -4.81 -3.46
CA GLY A 94 -27.30 -5.85 -4.27
C GLY A 94 -26.41 -7.08 -4.52
N ALA A 95 -25.21 -7.12 -3.94
CA ALA A 95 -24.29 -8.22 -4.11
C ALA A 95 -24.53 -9.33 -3.06
N ASP A 96 -24.30 -10.59 -3.43
CA ASP A 96 -24.26 -11.69 -2.47
C ASP A 96 -23.19 -11.45 -1.39
N GLU A 97 -23.37 -11.99 -0.19
CA GLU A 97 -22.56 -11.67 0.99
C GLU A 97 -21.04 -11.74 0.73
N GLY A 98 -20.56 -12.82 0.09
CA GLY A 98 -19.14 -12.99 -0.22
C GLY A 98 -18.61 -11.98 -1.26
N VAL A 99 -19.44 -11.51 -2.19
CA VAL A 99 -19.06 -10.46 -3.15
C VAL A 99 -19.16 -9.09 -2.48
N ALA A 100 -20.21 -8.84 -1.71
CA ALA A 100 -20.43 -7.58 -0.98
C ALA A 100 -19.27 -7.27 -0.03
N GLU A 101 -18.75 -8.27 0.69
CA GLU A 101 -17.58 -8.11 1.55
C GLU A 101 -16.37 -7.58 0.74
N GLN A 102 -16.07 -8.23 -0.39
CA GLN A 102 -14.92 -7.83 -1.21
C GLN A 102 -15.13 -6.47 -1.88
N VAL A 103 -16.35 -6.17 -2.36
CA VAL A 103 -16.71 -4.84 -2.88
C VAL A 103 -16.49 -3.77 -1.81
N ASN A 104 -16.94 -4.01 -0.57
CA ASN A 104 -16.75 -3.07 0.54
C ASN A 104 -15.26 -2.88 0.89
N ALA A 105 -14.46 -3.94 0.86
CA ALA A 105 -13.02 -3.83 1.07
C ALA A 105 -12.36 -2.91 0.03
N VAL A 106 -12.76 -2.99 -1.24
CA VAL A 106 -12.28 -2.07 -2.29
C VAL A 106 -12.77 -0.64 -2.03
N ILE A 107 -14.04 -0.44 -1.69
CA ILE A 107 -14.59 0.89 -1.38
C ILE A 107 -13.80 1.56 -0.26
N VAL A 108 -13.52 0.84 0.82
CA VAL A 108 -12.80 1.35 2.00
C VAL A 108 -11.36 1.70 1.65
N THR A 109 -10.63 0.79 0.99
CA THR A 109 -9.22 1.02 0.64
C THR A 109 -9.05 2.17 -0.36
N VAL A 110 -9.92 2.26 -1.37
CA VAL A 110 -9.94 3.39 -2.32
C VAL A 110 -10.28 4.70 -1.60
N GLY A 111 -11.30 4.69 -0.73
CA GLY A 111 -11.66 5.86 0.07
C GLY A 111 -10.51 6.35 0.94
N TYR A 112 -9.79 5.43 1.58
CA TYR A 112 -8.64 5.75 2.40
C TYR A 112 -7.48 6.33 1.58
N LEU A 113 -7.14 5.71 0.44
CA LEU A 113 -6.14 6.25 -0.49
C LEU A 113 -6.50 7.68 -0.93
N ARG A 114 -7.76 7.92 -1.30
CA ARG A 114 -8.22 9.26 -1.72
C ARG A 114 -8.04 10.31 -0.62
N LEU A 115 -8.45 10.00 0.61
CA LEU A 115 -8.25 10.90 1.75
C LEU A 115 -6.76 11.24 1.97
N ARG A 116 -5.88 10.26 1.79
CA ARG A 116 -4.44 10.42 1.92
C ARG A 116 -3.84 11.24 0.77
N LEU A 117 -4.34 11.06 -0.46
CA LEU A 117 -3.95 11.85 -1.62
C LEU A 117 -4.36 13.32 -1.47
N ASP A 118 -5.58 13.57 -1.01
CA ASP A 118 -6.13 14.92 -0.80
C ASP A 118 -5.39 15.66 0.33
N SER A 119 -5.00 14.95 1.38
CA SER A 119 -4.20 15.49 2.49
C SER A 119 -2.70 15.56 2.22
N ARG A 120 -2.23 15.10 1.04
CA ARG A 120 -0.80 14.97 0.69
C ARG A 120 0.00 14.11 1.68
N THR A 121 -0.64 13.09 2.25
CA THR A 121 -0.05 12.12 3.18
C THR A 121 -0.08 10.68 2.62
N ALA A 122 -0.24 10.53 1.30
CA ALA A 122 -0.29 9.22 0.68
C ALA A 122 1.07 8.51 0.67
N GLU A 123 1.09 7.29 1.17
CA GLU A 123 2.25 6.40 1.20
C GLU A 123 2.08 5.30 0.12
N PRO A 124 3.18 4.73 -0.41
CA PRO A 124 3.11 3.67 -1.42
C PRO A 124 2.23 2.47 -1.02
N ARG A 125 2.22 2.11 0.28
CA ARG A 125 1.43 0.99 0.80
C ARG A 125 -0.07 1.10 0.52
N TYR A 126 -0.62 2.32 0.41
CA TYR A 126 -2.04 2.49 0.16
C TYR A 126 -2.44 2.06 -1.25
N LEU A 127 -1.54 2.20 -2.23
CA LEU A 127 -1.80 1.70 -3.58
C LEU A 127 -1.74 0.16 -3.60
N THR A 128 -0.80 -0.43 -2.84
CA THR A 128 -0.72 -1.88 -2.63
C THR A 128 -1.95 -2.45 -1.93
N GLU A 129 -2.50 -1.75 -0.94
CA GLU A 129 -3.74 -2.13 -0.25
C GLU A 129 -4.93 -2.15 -1.23
N VAL A 130 -5.06 -1.12 -2.08
CA VAL A 130 -6.07 -1.09 -3.15
C VAL A 130 -5.89 -2.23 -4.15
N GLU A 131 -4.65 -2.47 -4.61
CA GLU A 131 -4.35 -3.57 -5.53
C GLU A 131 -4.71 -4.94 -4.93
N THR A 132 -4.41 -5.13 -3.65
CA THR A 132 -4.72 -6.35 -2.90
C THR A 132 -6.22 -6.57 -2.78
N ALA A 133 -6.98 -5.56 -2.32
CA ALA A 133 -8.43 -5.66 -2.19
C ALA A 133 -9.10 -5.92 -3.55
N ARG A 134 -8.68 -5.19 -4.59
CA ARG A 134 -9.15 -5.40 -5.97
C ARG A 134 -8.85 -6.81 -6.47
N SER A 135 -7.68 -7.35 -6.16
CA SER A 135 -7.28 -8.70 -6.58
C SER A 135 -8.11 -9.79 -5.92
N LEU A 136 -8.47 -9.60 -4.65
CA LEU A 136 -9.40 -10.50 -3.97
C LEU A 136 -10.80 -10.44 -4.60
N LEU A 137 -11.32 -9.24 -4.89
CA LEU A 137 -12.61 -9.10 -5.57
C LEU A 137 -12.60 -9.75 -6.96
N GLU A 138 -11.56 -9.54 -7.77
CA GLU A 138 -11.42 -10.19 -9.08
C GLU A 138 -11.42 -11.71 -8.95
N LYS A 139 -10.63 -12.27 -8.02
CA LYS A 139 -10.56 -13.72 -7.80
C LYS A 139 -11.91 -14.29 -7.40
N THR A 140 -12.62 -13.63 -6.48
CA THR A 140 -13.97 -14.03 -6.08
C THR A 140 -14.92 -14.01 -7.28
N CYS A 141 -14.83 -13.00 -8.13
CA CYS A 141 -15.76 -12.84 -9.25
C CYS A 141 -15.47 -13.65 -10.50
N VAL A 142 -14.24 -14.14 -10.70
CA VAL A 142 -13.85 -14.98 -11.85
C VAL A 142 -13.85 -16.47 -11.49
N SER A 143 -13.79 -16.82 -10.20
CA SER A 143 -13.80 -18.21 -9.72
C SER A 143 -15.20 -18.69 -9.29
N ALA A 144 -16.19 -17.81 -9.29
CA ALA A 144 -17.59 -18.09 -8.92
C ALA A 144 -18.41 -18.69 -10.07
#